data_AF-A0A7S3CP35-F1
#
_entry.id   AF-A0A7S3CP35-F1
#
_cell.length_a   1.000
_cell.length_b   1.000
_cell.length_c   1.000
_cell.angle_alpha   90.00
_cell.angle_beta   90.00
_cell.angle_gamma   90.00
#
_symmetry.space_group_name_H-M   'P 1'
#
loop_
_entity.id
_entity.type
_entity.pdbx_description
1 polymer ?
#
loop_
_entity_poly.entity_id
_entity_poly.type
_entity_poly.pdbx_seq_one_letter_code
_entity_poly.pdbx_strand_id
1 'polypeptide(L)'
;ELPCKDKVGLTMVWTRLTTLFVMTVGLIFAKAYLQFQGKTIKLFQFTDLVTYGATSERDLFWRKAKVMAVLCLGQLFSLGWSMGLTWASLNIVQSHAYMLTGLHSPTVLLLYLLSCQRVHKFEKIGTLIVILGVAITMSDPLAVRIGEEFDMQKSLISLLANIPAAIFWIIVGYVSKRLDSVTMLFSQISLSLFYFTIGSVVFEGSGLNLSDEGLLGAFSSKNFLFCMFWSGIWAGFFGFCGYMISARHYSPLVIMNLLLVEPLVSQIFGVALKIDKMPGPLTFMGVGVIIWATNIIHNGQ
;
A
#
# COMPACT_ATOMS: atom_id res chain seq x y z
N GLU A 1 -0.11 26.95 -14.25
CA GLU A 1 -1.32 26.11 -14.12
C GLU A 1 -1.06 24.83 -14.90
N LEU A 2 -1.00 23.69 -14.22
CA LEU A 2 -0.86 22.39 -14.89
C LEU A 2 -2.26 21.93 -15.33
N PRO A 3 -2.47 21.59 -16.62
CA PRO A 3 -3.77 21.22 -17.12
C PRO A 3 -4.30 19.97 -16.40
N CYS A 4 -5.50 20.12 -15.84
CA CYS A 4 -6.14 19.21 -14.91
C CYS A 4 -6.61 17.87 -15.54
N LYS A 5 -6.39 17.64 -16.83
CA LYS A 5 -6.99 16.53 -17.60
C LYS A 5 -6.04 15.36 -17.92
N ASP A 6 -4.72 15.51 -17.81
CA ASP A 6 -3.75 14.41 -18.02
C ASP A 6 -3.41 13.64 -16.73
N LYS A 7 -4.34 13.66 -15.77
CA LYS A 7 -4.12 13.20 -14.39
C LYS A 7 -3.96 11.69 -14.22
N VAL A 8 -4.50 10.88 -15.13
CA VAL A 8 -4.52 9.41 -14.99
C VAL A 8 -3.17 8.79 -15.36
N GLY A 9 -2.51 9.28 -16.43
CA GLY A 9 -1.21 8.78 -16.87
C GLY A 9 -0.06 9.13 -15.92
N LEU A 10 -0.12 10.30 -15.26
CA LEU A 10 0.93 10.70 -14.31
C LEU A 10 1.02 9.74 -13.12
N THR A 11 -0.10 9.23 -12.64
CA THR A 11 -0.20 8.55 -11.34
C THR A 11 0.37 7.13 -11.28
N MET A 12 0.16 6.26 -12.29
CA MET A 12 0.92 5.01 -12.30
C MET A 12 2.34 5.22 -12.77
N VAL A 13 2.65 6.28 -13.54
CA VAL A 13 4.04 6.69 -13.78
C VAL A 13 4.74 6.92 -12.43
N TRP A 14 4.14 7.66 -11.49
CA TRP A 14 4.68 7.78 -10.11
C TRP A 14 4.91 6.44 -9.40
N THR A 15 4.01 5.47 -9.53
CA THR A 15 4.18 4.13 -8.96
C THR A 15 5.25 3.28 -9.69
N ARG A 16 5.40 3.44 -11.01
CA ARG A 16 6.45 2.80 -11.84
C ARG A 16 7.85 3.31 -11.51
N LEU A 17 7.97 4.62 -11.29
CA LEU A 17 9.18 5.33 -10.91
C LEU A 17 9.72 4.87 -9.55
N THR A 18 8.81 4.66 -8.60
CA THR A 18 9.12 4.16 -7.26
C THR A 18 9.70 2.74 -7.33
N THR A 19 9.09 1.86 -8.11
CA THR A 19 9.32 0.41 -7.98
C THR A 19 10.66 -0.06 -8.58
N LEU A 20 11.07 0.48 -9.75
CA LEU A 20 12.35 0.14 -10.40
C LEU A 20 13.56 0.63 -9.59
N PHE A 21 13.40 1.76 -8.90
CA PHE A 21 14.46 2.31 -8.06
C PHE A 21 14.51 1.69 -6.66
N VAL A 22 13.34 1.36 -6.06
CA VAL A 22 13.28 0.52 -4.85
C VAL A 22 14.01 -0.78 -5.04
N MET A 23 14.05 -1.35 -6.26
CA MET A 23 14.91 -2.49 -6.53
C MET A 23 16.38 -2.14 -6.40
N THR A 24 16.86 -1.08 -7.05
CA THR A 24 18.30 -0.77 -7.05
C THR A 24 18.77 -0.36 -5.66
N VAL A 25 18.07 0.57 -5.03
CA VAL A 25 18.40 1.05 -3.68
C VAL A 25 18.02 0.02 -2.62
N GLY A 26 16.85 -0.62 -2.72
CA GLY A 26 16.47 -1.69 -1.80
C GLY A 26 17.41 -2.90 -1.89
N LEU A 27 17.97 -3.25 -3.05
CA LEU A 27 19.01 -4.27 -3.18
C LEU A 27 20.34 -3.82 -2.58
N ILE A 28 20.74 -2.58 -2.81
CA ILE A 28 21.96 -2.00 -2.21
C ILE A 28 21.83 -1.94 -0.68
N PHE A 29 20.67 -1.54 -0.16
CA PHE A 29 20.39 -1.47 1.27
C PHE A 29 20.15 -2.84 1.89
N ALA A 30 19.48 -3.78 1.21
CA ALA A 30 19.37 -5.16 1.69
C ALA A 30 20.75 -5.80 1.78
N LYS A 31 21.61 -5.55 0.78
CA LYS A 31 23.04 -5.92 0.82
C LYS A 31 23.76 -5.27 1.99
N ALA A 32 23.61 -3.96 2.19
CA ALA A 32 24.23 -3.24 3.31
C ALA A 32 23.73 -3.71 4.68
N TYR A 33 22.42 -3.96 4.82
CA TYR A 33 21.79 -4.50 6.02
C TYR A 33 22.26 -5.92 6.32
N LEU A 34 22.40 -6.77 5.30
CA LEU A 34 22.93 -8.13 5.45
C LEU A 34 24.42 -8.12 5.81
N GLN A 35 25.19 -7.20 5.22
CA GLN A 35 26.58 -6.96 5.61
C GLN A 35 26.68 -6.48 7.06
N PHE A 36 25.80 -5.58 7.49
CA PHE A 36 25.71 -5.12 8.88
C PHE A 36 25.36 -6.27 9.84
N GLN A 37 24.54 -7.22 9.42
CA GLN A 37 24.21 -8.44 10.16
C GLN A 37 25.29 -9.53 10.09
N GLY A 38 26.45 -9.26 9.46
CA GLY A 38 27.54 -10.24 9.31
C GLY A 38 27.23 -11.42 8.39
N LYS A 39 26.18 -11.33 7.55
CA LYS A 39 25.77 -12.39 6.64
C LYS A 39 26.30 -12.11 5.23
N THR A 40 27.14 -13.01 4.70
CA THR A 40 27.63 -12.95 3.31
C THR A 40 26.51 -13.27 2.34
N ILE A 41 26.41 -12.50 1.25
CA ILE A 41 25.53 -12.81 0.11
C ILE A 41 26.09 -14.06 -0.58
N LYS A 42 25.62 -15.24 -0.18
CA LYS A 42 25.51 -16.33 -1.15
C LYS A 42 24.34 -15.95 -2.06
N LEU A 43 24.59 -15.87 -3.37
CA LEU A 43 23.55 -15.66 -4.37
C LEU A 43 22.42 -16.66 -4.05
N PHE A 44 21.30 -16.10 -3.62
CA PHE A 44 20.35 -16.75 -2.72
C PHE A 44 19.70 -17.95 -3.43
N GLN A 45 20.11 -19.16 -3.10
CA GLN A 45 19.34 -20.33 -3.52
C GLN A 45 18.09 -20.37 -2.65
N PHE A 46 16.92 -20.25 -3.29
CA PHE A 46 15.58 -20.43 -2.72
C PHE A 46 15.37 -21.84 -2.07
N THR A 47 16.44 -22.60 -1.89
CA THR A 47 16.48 -24.00 -1.48
C THR A 47 16.34 -24.20 0.01
N ASP A 48 16.89 -23.34 0.84
CA ASP A 48 17.18 -23.71 2.23
C ASP A 48 16.05 -23.41 3.23
N LEU A 49 15.05 -22.60 2.85
CA LEU A 49 13.99 -22.16 3.78
C LEU A 49 12.72 -23.04 3.78
N VAL A 50 12.54 -23.90 2.77
CA VAL A 50 11.31 -24.73 2.61
C VAL A 50 11.54 -26.20 2.93
N THR A 51 12.75 -26.58 3.35
CA THR A 51 13.17 -27.97 3.60
C THR A 51 12.67 -28.55 4.91
N TYR A 52 12.10 -27.77 5.83
CA TYR A 52 11.61 -28.29 7.10
C TYR A 52 10.38 -29.21 6.90
N GLY A 53 10.58 -30.51 7.08
CA GLY A 53 9.53 -31.53 7.01
C GLY A 53 9.05 -31.89 5.60
N ALA A 54 9.86 -31.70 4.55
CA ALA A 54 9.61 -32.30 3.25
C ALA A 54 10.25 -33.70 3.22
N THR A 55 9.42 -34.73 3.10
CA THR A 55 9.85 -36.14 3.02
C THR A 55 10.33 -36.53 1.63
N SER A 56 9.99 -35.73 0.60
CA SER A 56 10.40 -35.95 -0.79
C SER A 56 10.69 -34.62 -1.52
N GLU A 57 11.53 -34.67 -2.56
CA GLU A 57 11.78 -33.52 -3.46
C GLU A 57 10.50 -33.00 -4.13
N ARG A 58 9.55 -33.91 -4.41
CA ARG A 58 8.25 -33.57 -4.98
C ARG A 58 7.43 -32.70 -4.02
N ASP A 59 7.41 -33.03 -2.73
CA ASP A 59 6.68 -32.25 -1.72
C ASP A 59 7.31 -30.85 -1.54
N LEU A 60 8.64 -30.77 -1.60
CA LEU A 60 9.37 -29.51 -1.55
C LEU A 60 9.00 -28.60 -2.73
N PHE A 61 8.96 -29.15 -3.94
CA PHE A 61 8.57 -28.42 -5.15
C PHE A 61 7.15 -27.85 -5.04
N TRP A 62 6.17 -28.68 -4.66
CA TRP A 62 4.78 -28.23 -4.53
C TRP A 62 4.60 -27.18 -3.43
N ARG A 63 5.35 -27.28 -2.32
CA ARG A 63 5.35 -26.24 -1.28
C ARG A 63 5.89 -24.91 -1.81
N LYS A 64 7.01 -24.94 -2.54
CA LYS A 64 7.59 -23.73 -3.16
C LYS A 64 6.65 -23.11 -4.18
N ALA A 65 6.06 -23.92 -5.06
CA ALA A 65 5.10 -23.46 -6.06
C ALA A 65 3.87 -22.80 -5.41
N LYS A 66 3.35 -23.39 -4.32
CA LYS A 66 2.23 -22.81 -3.56
C LYS A 66 2.59 -21.46 -2.95
N VAL A 67 3.75 -21.32 -2.31
CA VAL A 67 4.19 -20.05 -1.72
C VAL A 67 4.37 -18.98 -2.79
N MET A 68 4.98 -19.32 -3.93
CA MET A 68 5.14 -18.39 -5.05
C MET A 68 3.79 -17.99 -5.66
N ALA A 69 2.86 -18.92 -5.84
CA ALA A 69 1.51 -18.59 -6.32
C ALA A 69 0.77 -17.64 -5.36
N VAL A 70 0.89 -17.87 -4.05
CA VAL A 70 0.33 -16.99 -3.02
C VAL A 70 0.99 -15.60 -3.04
N LEU A 71 2.30 -15.51 -3.24
CA LEU A 71 3.01 -14.25 -3.42
C LEU A 71 2.52 -13.47 -4.66
N CYS A 72 2.41 -14.14 -5.81
CA CYS A 72 1.89 -13.53 -7.04
C CYS A 72 0.45 -13.03 -6.86
N LEU A 73 -0.40 -13.83 -6.20
CA LEU A 73 -1.77 -13.44 -5.89
C LEU A 73 -1.80 -12.23 -4.95
N GLY A 74 -0.95 -12.21 -3.91
CA GLY A 74 -0.79 -11.06 -3.03
C GLY A 74 -0.43 -9.80 -3.82
N GLN A 75 0.53 -9.89 -4.74
CA GLN A 75 0.93 -8.73 -5.53
C GLN A 75 -0.19 -8.22 -6.45
N LEU A 76 -1.01 -9.10 -7.01
CA LEU A 76 -2.18 -8.68 -7.80
C LEU A 76 -3.16 -7.86 -6.95
N PHE A 77 -3.40 -8.27 -5.70
CA PHE A 77 -4.22 -7.50 -4.77
C PHE A 77 -3.55 -6.19 -4.34
N SER A 78 -2.23 -6.18 -4.16
CA SER A 78 -1.47 -4.94 -3.93
C SER A 78 -1.61 -3.94 -5.09
N LEU A 79 -1.60 -4.43 -6.33
CA LEU A 79 -1.87 -3.62 -7.53
C LEU A 79 -3.28 -3.02 -7.48
N GLY A 80 -4.30 -3.84 -7.18
CA GLY A 80 -5.68 -3.38 -7.07
C GLY A 80 -5.88 -2.32 -5.98
N TRP A 81 -5.24 -2.51 -4.82
CA TRP A 81 -5.22 -1.50 -3.76
C TRP A 81 -4.58 -0.20 -4.23
N SER A 82 -3.40 -0.28 -4.85
CA SER A 82 -2.65 0.89 -5.32
C SER A 82 -3.43 1.67 -6.40
N MET A 83 -4.12 0.97 -7.31
CA MET A 83 -5.03 1.57 -8.28
C MET A 83 -6.20 2.28 -7.59
N GLY A 84 -6.80 1.67 -6.57
CA GLY A 84 -7.89 2.27 -5.79
C GLY A 84 -7.48 3.54 -5.05
N LEU A 85 -6.33 3.52 -4.35
CA LEU A 85 -5.76 4.69 -3.68
C LEU A 85 -5.43 5.80 -4.68
N THR A 86 -4.83 5.43 -5.81
CA THR A 86 -4.52 6.36 -6.90
C THR A 86 -5.78 7.04 -7.42
N TRP A 87 -6.80 6.24 -7.75
CA TRP A 87 -8.08 6.74 -8.24
C TRP A 87 -8.73 7.68 -7.21
N ALA A 88 -8.74 7.31 -5.93
CA ALA A 88 -9.27 8.16 -4.87
C ALA A 88 -8.48 9.48 -4.77
N SER A 89 -7.15 9.43 -4.78
CA SER A 89 -6.27 10.60 -4.70
C SER A 89 -6.43 11.55 -5.89
N LEU A 90 -6.98 11.10 -7.01
CA LEU A 90 -7.32 11.94 -8.17
C LEU A 90 -8.72 12.54 -8.12
N ASN A 91 -9.65 11.90 -7.40
CA ASN A 91 -11.08 12.19 -7.49
C ASN A 91 -11.67 12.81 -6.23
N ILE A 92 -11.01 12.66 -5.08
CA ILE A 92 -11.43 13.26 -3.80
C ILE A 92 -10.25 13.96 -3.13
N VAL A 93 -10.53 14.64 -2.01
CA VAL A 93 -9.51 15.32 -1.18
C VAL A 93 -8.52 14.30 -0.60
N GLN A 94 -7.25 14.70 -0.49
CA GLN A 94 -6.17 13.81 -0.06
C GLN A 94 -6.42 13.15 1.31
N SER A 95 -6.92 13.89 2.32
CA SER A 95 -7.28 13.29 3.61
C SER A 95 -8.30 12.16 3.46
N HIS A 96 -9.36 12.38 2.67
CA HIS A 96 -10.40 11.38 2.45
C HIS A 96 -9.85 10.21 1.65
N ALA A 97 -9.04 10.45 0.61
CA ALA A 97 -8.41 9.39 -0.17
C ALA A 97 -7.60 8.43 0.71
N TYR A 98 -6.67 8.95 1.50
CA TYR A 98 -5.83 8.11 2.36
C TYR A 98 -6.61 7.49 3.51
N MET A 99 -7.53 8.23 4.13
CA MET A 99 -8.29 7.71 5.27
C MET A 99 -9.28 6.63 4.84
N LEU A 100 -10.07 6.87 3.78
CA LEU A 100 -11.09 5.92 3.33
C LEU A 100 -10.48 4.69 2.67
N THR A 101 -9.37 4.84 1.95
CA THR A 101 -8.68 3.68 1.37
C THR A 101 -7.74 2.99 2.36
N GLY A 102 -7.46 3.58 3.53
CA GLY A 102 -6.60 3.02 4.59
C GLY A 102 -7.33 2.21 5.67
N LEU A 103 -8.63 1.92 5.49
CA LEU A 103 -9.47 1.15 6.44
C LEU A 103 -9.27 -0.37 6.30
N HIS A 104 -8.02 -0.80 6.14
CA HIS A 104 -7.71 -2.21 5.90
C HIS A 104 -8.04 -3.09 7.11
N SER A 105 -7.71 -2.66 8.34
CA SER A 105 -7.97 -3.49 9.54
C SER A 105 -9.45 -3.78 9.74
N PRO A 106 -10.34 -2.78 9.74
CA PRO A 106 -11.77 -3.02 9.88
C PRO A 106 -12.31 -3.88 8.74
N THR A 107 -11.79 -3.72 7.51
CA THR A 107 -12.16 -4.59 6.38
C THR A 107 -11.70 -6.03 6.56
N VAL A 108 -10.48 -6.28 7.05
CA VAL A 108 -10.02 -7.64 7.40
C VAL A 108 -10.97 -8.27 8.42
N LEU A 109 -11.40 -7.51 9.42
CA LEU A 109 -12.35 -7.99 10.42
C LEU A 109 -13.69 -8.37 9.81
N LEU A 110 -14.22 -7.53 8.91
CA LEU A 110 -15.45 -7.83 8.18
C LEU A 110 -15.30 -9.12 7.37
N LEU A 111 -14.17 -9.34 6.69
CA LEU A 111 -13.88 -10.59 5.98
C LEU A 111 -13.84 -11.81 6.92
N TYR A 112 -13.28 -11.66 8.12
CA TYR A 112 -13.28 -12.73 9.13
C TYR A 112 -14.68 -13.03 9.67
N LEU A 113 -15.49 -12.01 9.92
CA LEU A 113 -16.90 -12.18 10.31
C LEU A 113 -17.71 -12.88 9.21
N LEU A 114 -17.52 -12.48 7.94
CA LEU A 114 -18.13 -13.12 6.78
C LEU A 114 -17.66 -14.57 6.59
N SER A 115 -16.43 -14.88 6.98
CA SER A 115 -15.86 -16.23 6.96
C SER A 115 -16.19 -17.05 8.21
N CYS A 116 -17.12 -16.57 9.06
CA CYS A 116 -17.54 -17.21 10.30
C CYS A 116 -16.39 -17.50 11.29
N GLN A 117 -15.31 -16.71 11.25
CA GLN A 117 -14.23 -16.82 12.23
C GLN A 117 -14.63 -16.15 13.56
N ARG A 118 -14.06 -16.65 14.67
CA ARG A 118 -14.31 -16.06 15.99
C ARG A 118 -13.54 -14.75 16.11
N VAL A 119 -14.27 -13.69 16.43
CA VAL A 119 -13.79 -12.31 16.55
C VAL A 119 -14.13 -11.77 17.94
N HIS A 120 -13.20 -11.05 18.56
CA HIS A 120 -13.37 -10.53 19.91
C HIS A 120 -14.44 -9.42 19.96
N LYS A 121 -15.09 -9.24 21.12
CA LYS A 121 -16.17 -8.24 21.28
C LYS A 121 -15.68 -6.81 21.02
N PHE A 122 -14.46 -6.48 21.48
CA PHE A 122 -13.87 -5.16 21.26
C PHE A 122 -13.56 -4.88 19.78
N GLU A 123 -13.18 -5.90 19.01
CA GLU A 123 -12.96 -5.73 17.57
C GLU A 123 -14.28 -5.39 16.87
N LYS A 124 -15.39 -6.03 17.24
CA LYS A 124 -16.73 -5.73 16.69
C LYS A 124 -17.19 -4.30 17.04
N ILE A 125 -17.04 -3.91 18.30
CA ILE A 125 -17.41 -2.57 18.78
C ILE A 125 -16.55 -1.51 18.09
N GLY A 126 -15.24 -1.71 18.03
CA GLY A 126 -14.31 -0.81 17.36
C GLY A 126 -14.64 -0.65 15.88
N THR A 127 -14.92 -1.74 15.16
CA THR A 127 -15.33 -1.64 13.74
C THR A 127 -16.63 -0.85 13.55
N LEU A 128 -17.62 -0.99 14.46
CA LEU A 128 -18.82 -0.16 14.41
C LEU A 128 -18.52 1.33 14.59
N ILE A 129 -17.63 1.66 15.54
CA ILE A 129 -17.20 3.05 15.78
C ILE A 129 -16.41 3.59 14.58
N VAL A 130 -15.59 2.78 13.91
CA VAL A 130 -14.92 3.18 12.65
C VAL A 130 -15.95 3.56 11.59
N ILE A 131 -17.00 2.75 11.39
CA ILE A 131 -18.06 3.04 10.41
C ILE A 131 -18.71 4.40 10.69
N LEU A 132 -18.95 4.72 11.98
CA LEU A 132 -19.46 6.03 12.38
C LEU A 132 -18.46 7.15 12.08
N GLY A 133 -17.17 6.98 12.39
CA GLY A 133 -16.14 7.96 12.10
C GLY A 133 -15.96 8.23 10.60
N VAL A 134 -16.12 7.19 9.77
CA VAL A 134 -16.16 7.30 8.30
C VAL A 134 -17.36 8.12 7.85
N ALA A 135 -18.56 7.83 8.37
CA ALA A 135 -19.76 8.59 8.05
C ALA A 135 -19.64 10.07 8.44
N ILE A 136 -19.07 10.37 9.61
CA ILE A 136 -18.80 11.74 10.06
C ILE A 136 -17.85 12.45 9.09
N THR A 137 -16.74 11.81 8.72
CA THR A 137 -15.76 12.41 7.81
C THR A 137 -16.34 12.66 6.43
N MET A 138 -17.11 11.70 5.89
CA MET A 138 -17.79 11.82 4.61
C MET A 138 -18.93 12.84 4.62
N SER A 139 -19.39 13.27 5.79
CA SER A 139 -20.43 14.29 5.91
C SER A 139 -19.86 15.71 5.91
N ASP A 140 -18.55 15.88 5.74
CA ASP A 140 -17.90 17.19 5.72
C ASP A 140 -18.03 17.89 4.35
N PRO A 141 -18.89 18.93 4.22
CA PRO A 141 -19.09 19.61 2.94
C PRO A 141 -17.90 20.51 2.55
N LEU A 142 -16.96 20.77 3.47
CA LEU A 142 -15.79 21.62 3.22
C LEU A 142 -14.58 20.83 2.71
N ALA A 143 -14.60 19.50 2.82
CA ALA A 143 -13.56 18.62 2.31
C ALA A 143 -13.68 18.48 0.78
N VAL A 144 -13.30 19.55 0.08
CA VAL A 144 -13.45 19.67 -1.38
C VAL A 144 -12.12 19.99 -2.06
N ARG A 145 -11.89 19.35 -3.21
CA ARG A 145 -10.75 19.61 -4.07
C ARG A 145 -10.91 20.97 -4.76
N ILE A 146 -9.81 21.70 -4.99
CA ILE A 146 -9.89 23.00 -5.65
C ILE A 146 -10.39 22.81 -7.09
N GLY A 147 -11.49 23.50 -7.42
CA GLY A 147 -12.13 23.44 -8.75
C GLY A 147 -13.14 22.33 -8.93
N GLU A 148 -13.44 21.55 -7.88
CA GLU A 148 -14.47 20.50 -7.91
C GLU A 148 -15.53 20.77 -6.84
N GLU A 149 -16.65 20.04 -6.91
CA GLU A 149 -17.70 20.01 -5.88
C GLU A 149 -17.57 18.73 -5.05
N PHE A 150 -18.13 18.75 -3.83
CA PHE A 150 -18.17 17.57 -2.99
C PHE A 150 -19.05 16.48 -3.63
N ASP A 151 -18.52 15.27 -3.75
CA ASP A 151 -19.24 14.12 -4.28
C ASP A 151 -19.08 12.91 -3.37
N MET A 152 -20.16 12.60 -2.65
CA MET A 152 -20.22 11.47 -1.72
C MET A 152 -20.05 10.11 -2.43
N GLN A 153 -20.46 9.98 -3.69
CA GLN A 153 -20.35 8.71 -4.42
C GLN A 153 -18.89 8.35 -4.66
N LYS A 154 -18.05 9.33 -5.00
CA LYS A 154 -16.61 9.11 -5.17
C LYS A 154 -15.97 8.61 -3.87
N SER A 155 -16.34 9.22 -2.75
CA SER A 155 -15.90 8.77 -1.42
C SER A 155 -16.37 7.35 -1.09
N LEU A 156 -17.63 7.00 -1.39
CA LEU A 156 -18.12 5.63 -1.20
C LEU A 156 -17.39 4.60 -2.06
N ILE A 157 -17.15 4.91 -3.33
CA ILE A 157 -16.42 4.03 -4.26
C ILE A 157 -14.99 3.80 -3.76
N SER A 158 -14.34 4.81 -3.17
CA SER A 158 -12.98 4.67 -2.63
C SER A 158 -12.87 3.59 -1.54
N LEU A 159 -13.94 3.32 -0.78
CA LEU A 159 -13.96 2.26 0.23
C LEU A 159 -13.73 0.87 -0.37
N LEU A 160 -14.05 0.66 -1.65
CA LEU A 160 -13.81 -0.62 -2.34
C LEU A 160 -12.31 -0.96 -2.43
N ALA A 161 -11.42 0.03 -2.39
CA ALA A 161 -9.98 -0.18 -2.38
C ALA A 161 -9.48 -0.97 -1.15
N ASN A 162 -10.27 -0.99 -0.06
CA ASN A 162 -9.92 -1.76 1.14
C ASN A 162 -10.04 -3.27 0.95
N ILE A 163 -10.88 -3.75 0.03
CA ILE A 163 -11.05 -5.19 -0.22
C ILE A 163 -9.74 -5.82 -0.73
N PRO A 164 -9.13 -5.34 -1.84
CA PRO A 164 -7.86 -5.89 -2.29
C PRO A 164 -6.75 -5.66 -1.26
N ALA A 165 -6.72 -4.51 -0.58
CA ALA A 165 -5.74 -4.25 0.45
C ALA A 165 -5.82 -5.24 1.63
N ALA A 166 -7.03 -5.52 2.13
CA ALA A 166 -7.26 -6.47 3.22
C ALA A 166 -6.79 -7.87 2.84
N ILE A 167 -7.10 -8.32 1.62
CA ILE A 167 -6.67 -9.63 1.11
C ILE A 167 -5.14 -9.67 0.97
N PHE A 168 -4.52 -8.61 0.45
CA PHE A 168 -3.06 -8.47 0.38
C PHE A 168 -2.42 -8.62 1.76
N TRP A 169 -2.92 -7.91 2.77
CA TRP A 169 -2.37 -7.96 4.13
C TRP A 169 -2.55 -9.32 4.80
N ILE A 170 -3.66 -10.02 4.55
CA ILE A 170 -3.85 -11.42 4.99
C ILE A 170 -2.79 -12.32 4.37
N ILE A 171 -2.54 -12.18 3.06
CA ILE A 171 -1.52 -12.94 2.33
C ILE A 171 -0.11 -12.62 2.87
N VAL A 172 0.23 -11.35 3.07
CA VAL A 172 1.52 -10.93 3.65
C VAL A 172 1.70 -11.50 5.06
N GLY A 173 0.66 -11.48 5.90
CA GLY A 173 0.68 -12.10 7.22
C GLY A 173 0.88 -13.62 7.17
N TYR A 174 0.36 -14.29 6.14
CA TYR A 174 0.58 -15.72 5.92
C TYR A 174 2.01 -16.04 5.43
N VAL A 175 2.53 -15.23 4.51
CA VAL A 175 3.84 -15.43 3.86
C VAL A 175 4.99 -15.04 4.79
N SER A 176 4.86 -13.96 5.56
CA SER A 176 5.87 -13.47 6.51
C SER A 176 6.26 -14.50 7.58
N LYS A 177 5.34 -15.41 7.92
CA LYS A 177 5.59 -16.55 8.84
C LYS A 177 6.41 -17.68 8.20
N ARG A 178 6.58 -17.68 6.88
CA ARG A 178 7.19 -18.76 6.10
C ARG A 178 8.44 -18.35 5.35
N LEU A 179 8.63 -17.06 5.10
CA LEU A 179 9.78 -16.50 4.41
C LEU A 179 10.60 -15.61 5.35
N ASP A 180 11.91 -15.59 5.14
CA ASP A 180 12.76 -14.58 5.76
C ASP A 180 12.48 -13.20 5.13
N SER A 181 12.82 -12.13 5.85
CA SER A 181 12.47 -10.76 5.45
C SER A 181 13.04 -10.40 4.10
N VAL A 182 14.26 -10.87 3.83
CA VAL A 182 14.99 -10.50 2.61
C VAL A 182 14.33 -11.16 1.42
N THR A 183 14.05 -12.46 1.49
CA THR A 183 13.34 -13.17 0.41
C THR A 183 11.95 -12.59 0.19
N MET A 184 11.22 -12.32 1.26
CA MET A 184 9.89 -11.70 1.16
C MET A 184 9.98 -10.32 0.50
N LEU A 185 10.90 -9.46 0.96
CA LEU A 185 11.07 -8.11 0.40
C LEU A 185 11.48 -8.16 -1.07
N PHE A 186 12.51 -8.95 -1.40
CA PHE A 186 13.02 -9.07 -2.76
C PHE A 186 11.96 -9.61 -3.73
N SER A 187 11.23 -10.66 -3.32
CA SER A 187 10.16 -11.23 -4.14
C SER A 187 9.00 -10.24 -4.34
N GLN A 188 8.56 -9.55 -3.29
CA GLN A 188 7.49 -8.57 -3.36
C GLN A 188 7.86 -7.36 -4.22
N ILE A 189 9.08 -6.82 -4.10
CA ILE A 189 9.52 -5.71 -4.95
C ILE A 189 9.63 -6.17 -6.41
N SER A 190 10.21 -7.35 -6.67
CA SER A 190 10.37 -7.87 -8.04
C SER A 190 9.02 -8.12 -8.71
N LEU A 191 8.08 -8.72 -7.97
CA LEU A 191 6.71 -8.92 -8.45
C LEU A 191 5.99 -7.58 -8.63
N SER A 192 6.11 -6.64 -7.68
CA SER A 192 5.56 -5.29 -7.81
C SER A 192 6.02 -4.66 -9.12
N LEU A 193 7.33 -4.71 -9.41
CA LEU A 193 7.86 -4.14 -10.64
C LEU A 193 7.21 -4.79 -11.86
N PHE A 194 7.16 -6.12 -11.89
CA PHE A 194 6.58 -6.87 -12.99
C PHE A 194 5.11 -6.50 -13.22
N TYR A 195 4.29 -6.52 -12.17
CA TYR A 195 2.85 -6.22 -12.27
C TYR A 195 2.58 -4.75 -12.61
N PHE A 196 3.30 -3.79 -12.02
CA PHE A 196 3.15 -2.37 -12.38
C PHE A 196 3.63 -2.07 -13.79
N THR A 197 4.69 -2.73 -14.26
CA THR A 197 5.17 -2.59 -15.65
C THR A 197 4.18 -3.16 -16.65
N ILE A 198 3.62 -4.35 -16.39
CA ILE A 198 2.59 -4.92 -17.26
C ILE A 198 1.33 -4.07 -17.22
N GLY A 199 0.85 -3.71 -16.02
CA GLY A 199 -0.31 -2.85 -15.86
C GLY A 199 -0.13 -1.52 -16.59
N SER A 200 1.07 -0.98 -16.61
CA SER A 200 1.41 0.22 -17.37
C SER A 200 1.23 0.07 -18.87
N VAL A 201 1.81 -0.98 -19.45
CA VAL A 201 1.72 -1.21 -20.88
C VAL A 201 0.28 -1.50 -21.28
N VAL A 202 -0.44 -2.30 -20.49
CA VAL A 202 -1.79 -2.78 -20.82
C VAL A 202 -2.85 -1.70 -20.62
N PHE A 203 -2.85 -1.00 -19.48
CA PHE A 203 -3.91 -0.06 -19.13
C PHE A 203 -3.64 1.37 -19.61
N GLU A 204 -2.38 1.76 -19.79
CA GLU A 204 -2.02 3.12 -20.21
C GLU A 204 -1.31 3.20 -21.57
N GLY A 205 -0.98 2.06 -22.19
CA GLY A 205 -0.32 2.06 -23.50
C GLY A 205 1.10 2.62 -23.46
N SER A 206 1.77 2.60 -22.30
CA SER A 206 3.10 3.18 -22.14
C SER A 206 4.15 2.47 -23.00
N GLY A 207 4.88 3.24 -23.80
CA GLY A 207 5.99 2.74 -24.61
C GLY A 207 7.28 2.54 -23.82
N LEU A 208 8.19 1.72 -24.36
CA LEU A 208 9.57 1.57 -23.87
C LEU A 208 10.46 2.73 -24.37
N ASN A 209 10.21 3.95 -23.86
CA ASN A 209 10.99 5.14 -24.24
C ASN A 209 11.25 6.04 -23.02
N LEU A 210 12.10 7.06 -23.21
CA LEU A 210 12.50 8.04 -22.20
C LEU A 210 11.56 9.26 -22.13
N SER A 211 10.41 9.24 -22.81
CA SER A 211 9.45 10.33 -22.69
C SER A 211 8.83 10.35 -21.29
N ASP A 212 8.20 11.45 -20.90
CA ASP A 212 7.59 11.60 -19.56
C ASP A 212 6.45 10.58 -19.32
N GLU A 213 5.86 10.04 -20.40
CA GLU A 213 4.81 9.01 -20.38
C GLU A 213 5.37 7.58 -20.58
N GLY A 214 6.65 7.49 -20.94
CA GLY A 214 7.34 6.23 -21.21
C GLY A 214 7.69 5.47 -19.94
N LEU A 215 7.84 4.16 -20.07
CA LEU A 215 8.31 3.29 -18.98
C LEU A 215 9.68 3.70 -18.43
N LEU A 216 10.53 4.30 -19.28
CA LEU A 216 11.86 4.78 -18.90
C LEU A 216 11.88 6.29 -18.64
N GLY A 217 10.74 6.97 -18.61
CA GLY A 217 10.64 8.41 -18.29
C GLY A 217 11.30 8.79 -16.96
N ALA A 218 11.43 7.82 -16.04
CA ALA A 218 12.23 7.90 -14.82
C ALA A 218 13.66 8.36 -15.03
N PHE A 219 14.26 7.89 -16.12
CA PHE A 219 15.65 8.11 -16.47
C PHE A 219 15.83 9.33 -17.36
N SER A 220 14.74 10.04 -17.68
CA SER A 220 14.83 11.37 -18.28
C SER A 220 15.60 12.29 -17.34
N SER A 221 16.63 12.96 -17.86
CA SER A 221 17.51 13.83 -17.08
C SER A 221 16.75 14.93 -16.33
N LYS A 222 15.57 15.33 -16.83
CA LYS A 222 14.70 16.33 -16.21
C LYS A 222 14.05 15.84 -14.91
N ASN A 223 13.66 14.57 -14.87
CA ASN A 223 12.87 14.01 -13.77
C ASN A 223 13.68 13.07 -12.87
N PHE A 224 14.84 12.63 -13.33
CA PHE A 224 15.65 11.59 -12.68
C PHE A 224 15.88 11.83 -11.19
N LEU A 225 16.36 13.01 -10.80
CA LEU A 225 16.61 13.31 -9.38
C LEU A 225 15.33 13.32 -8.54
N PHE A 226 14.24 13.87 -9.07
CA PHE A 226 12.97 13.90 -8.37
C PHE A 226 12.40 12.49 -8.19
N CYS A 227 12.33 11.72 -9.28
CA CYS A 227 11.86 10.34 -9.30
C CYS A 227 12.71 9.45 -8.38
N MET A 228 14.02 9.64 -8.42
CA MET A 228 14.97 8.91 -7.58
C MET A 228 14.73 9.19 -6.10
N PHE A 229 14.74 10.46 -5.72
CA PHE A 229 14.74 10.83 -4.33
C PHE A 229 13.34 10.70 -3.71
N TRP A 230 12.32 11.26 -4.36
CA TRP A 230 10.97 11.30 -3.81
C TRP A 230 10.23 9.97 -3.98
N SER A 231 10.15 9.47 -5.21
CA SER A 231 9.44 8.21 -5.47
C SER A 231 10.28 7.04 -4.95
N GLY A 232 11.55 7.00 -5.31
CA GLY A 232 12.43 5.90 -4.99
C GLY A 232 12.73 5.71 -3.50
N ILE A 233 13.30 6.73 -2.84
CA ILE A 233 13.71 6.61 -1.43
C ILE A 233 12.49 6.75 -0.50
N TRP A 234 11.70 7.81 -0.64
CA TRP A 234 10.60 8.08 0.31
C TRP A 234 9.43 7.13 0.15
N ALA A 235 8.74 7.15 -0.99
CA ALA A 235 7.59 6.27 -1.19
C ALA A 235 7.99 4.80 -1.23
N GLY A 236 9.15 4.53 -1.79
CA GLY A 236 9.65 3.20 -2.00
C GLY A 236 10.28 2.53 -0.79
N PHE A 237 11.42 3.04 -0.33
CA PHE A 237 12.14 2.44 0.79
C PHE A 237 11.39 2.66 2.11
N PHE A 238 11.04 3.89 2.46
CA PHE A 238 10.37 4.16 3.73
C PHE A 238 8.91 3.70 3.74
N GLY A 239 8.20 3.86 2.62
CA GLY A 239 6.86 3.31 2.47
C GLY A 239 6.91 1.78 2.37
N PHE A 240 7.17 1.24 1.17
CA PHE A 240 7.01 -0.19 0.92
C PHE A 240 7.95 -1.08 1.75
N CYS A 241 9.26 -0.83 1.75
CA CYS A 241 10.19 -1.68 2.51
C CYS A 241 9.96 -1.54 4.02
N GLY A 242 9.72 -0.31 4.50
CA GLY A 242 9.37 -0.02 5.89
C GLY A 242 8.14 -0.80 6.34
N TYR A 243 7.09 -0.86 5.51
CA TYR A 243 5.90 -1.67 5.79
C TYR A 243 6.20 -3.16 5.87
N MET A 244 6.94 -3.71 4.91
CA MET A 244 7.25 -5.14 4.89
C MET A 244 8.14 -5.57 6.06
N ILE A 245 9.09 -4.72 6.47
CA ILE A 245 9.93 -4.95 7.65
C ILE A 245 9.07 -4.87 8.91
N SER A 246 8.24 -3.84 9.03
CA SER A 246 7.33 -3.67 10.17
C SER A 246 6.38 -4.85 10.31
N ALA A 247 5.86 -5.39 9.20
CA ALA A 247 4.94 -6.52 9.15
C ALA A 247 5.53 -7.82 9.71
N ARG A 248 6.86 -7.89 9.86
CA ARG A 248 7.52 -9.01 10.55
C ARG A 248 7.58 -8.82 12.06
N HIS A 249 7.74 -7.59 12.53
CA HIS A 249 7.99 -7.29 13.93
C HIS A 249 6.73 -6.91 14.70
N TYR A 250 5.75 -6.34 14.01
CA TYR A 250 4.52 -5.84 14.58
C TYR A 250 3.33 -6.54 13.92
N SER A 251 2.23 -6.67 14.67
CA SER A 251 1.00 -7.15 14.07
C SER A 251 0.53 -6.17 12.98
N PRO A 252 -0.12 -6.64 11.90
CA PRO A 252 -0.65 -5.77 10.86
C PRO A 252 -1.54 -4.63 11.40
N LEU A 253 -2.23 -4.86 12.52
CA LEU A 253 -3.04 -3.83 13.19
C LEU A 253 -2.22 -2.66 13.73
N VAL A 254 -1.08 -2.93 14.37
CA VAL A 254 -0.21 -1.86 14.90
C VAL A 254 0.31 -0.99 13.76
N ILE A 255 0.68 -1.62 12.64
CA ILE A 255 1.15 -0.91 11.44
C ILE A 255 0.03 -0.03 10.88
N MET A 256 -1.19 -0.57 10.80
CA MET A 256 -2.36 0.17 10.32
C MET A 256 -2.75 1.34 11.23
N ASN A 257 -2.51 1.27 12.54
CA ASN A 257 -2.67 2.42 13.43
C ASN A 257 -1.70 3.56 13.08
N LEU A 258 -0.45 3.23 12.75
CA LEU A 258 0.54 4.23 12.34
C LEU A 258 0.19 4.87 10.99
N LEU A 259 -0.48 4.12 10.10
CA LEU A 259 -0.99 4.63 8.82
C LEU A 259 -2.02 5.74 8.99
N LEU A 260 -2.70 5.85 10.13
CA LEU A 260 -3.67 6.92 10.38
C LEU A 260 -3.04 8.32 10.49
N VAL A 261 -1.70 8.41 10.50
CA VAL A 261 -0.96 9.68 10.37
C VAL A 261 -0.89 10.13 8.91
N GLU A 262 -0.95 9.22 7.94
CA GLU A 262 -0.84 9.56 6.50
C GLU A 262 -1.93 10.54 6.03
N PRO A 263 -3.22 10.39 6.39
CA PRO A 263 -4.25 11.36 5.99
C PRO A 263 -3.96 12.79 6.43
N LEU A 264 -3.37 12.98 7.62
CA LEU A 264 -3.02 14.30 8.14
C LEU A 264 -1.89 14.92 7.32
N VAL A 265 -0.81 14.15 7.10
CA VAL A 265 0.34 14.60 6.31
C VAL A 265 -0.08 14.87 4.87
N SER A 266 -0.86 13.96 4.28
CA SER A 266 -1.36 14.08 2.92
C SER A 266 -2.24 15.31 2.73
N GLN A 267 -3.08 15.66 3.71
CA GLN A 267 -3.86 16.89 3.68
C GLN A 267 -3.01 18.15 3.74
N ILE A 268 -1.98 18.17 4.61
CA ILE A 268 -1.05 19.31 4.71
C ILE A 268 -0.41 19.57 3.35
N PHE A 269 0.06 18.51 2.67
CA PHE A 269 0.59 18.63 1.31
C PHE A 269 -0.47 19.02 0.29
N GLY A 270 -1.69 18.46 0.36
CA GLY A 270 -2.80 18.80 -0.53
C GLY A 270 -3.16 20.29 -0.49
N VAL A 271 -3.20 20.87 0.70
CA VAL A 271 -3.46 22.32 0.90
C VAL A 271 -2.25 23.15 0.48
N ALA A 272 -1.03 22.76 0.88
CA ALA A 272 0.19 23.51 0.54
C ALA A 272 0.42 23.59 -0.97
N LEU A 273 0.10 22.52 -1.70
CA LEU A 273 0.19 22.45 -3.16
C LEU A 273 -1.01 23.07 -3.89
N LYS A 274 -1.98 23.63 -3.15
CA LYS A 274 -3.24 24.19 -3.69
C LYS A 274 -4.01 23.17 -4.54
N ILE A 275 -3.97 21.91 -4.13
CA ILE A 275 -4.78 20.83 -4.71
C ILE A 275 -6.11 20.75 -3.98
N ASP A 276 -6.10 20.88 -2.65
CA ASP A 276 -7.25 20.74 -1.78
C ASP A 276 -7.55 22.01 -1.00
N LYS A 277 -8.83 22.21 -0.64
CA LYS A 277 -9.21 23.18 0.38
C LYS A 277 -8.92 22.60 1.77
N MET A 278 -8.79 23.49 2.76
CA MET A 278 -8.71 23.06 4.16
C MET A 278 -10.02 22.34 4.52
N PRO A 279 -9.96 21.11 5.06
CA PRO A 279 -11.16 20.37 5.41
C PRO A 279 -11.83 21.01 6.63
N GLY A 280 -13.11 20.73 6.79
CA GLY A 280 -13.89 21.23 7.91
C GLY A 280 -13.64 20.46 9.21
N PRO A 281 -14.26 20.90 10.31
CA PRO A 281 -14.13 20.24 11.62
C PRO A 281 -14.61 18.78 11.62
N LEU A 282 -15.59 18.45 10.78
CA LEU A 282 -16.14 17.09 10.70
C LEU A 282 -15.09 16.06 10.24
N THR A 283 -14.23 16.41 9.28
CA THR A 283 -13.12 15.54 8.88
C THR A 283 -12.19 15.25 10.06
N PHE A 284 -11.79 16.27 10.83
CA PHE A 284 -10.91 16.07 11.99
C PHE A 284 -11.59 15.25 13.10
N MET A 285 -12.87 15.49 13.36
CA MET A 285 -13.64 14.71 14.33
C MET A 285 -13.76 13.25 13.91
N GLY A 286 -14.10 12.99 12.66
CA GLY A 286 -14.24 11.63 12.13
C GLY A 286 -12.91 10.87 12.14
N VAL A 287 -11.80 11.51 11.73
CA VAL A 287 -10.45 10.95 11.85
C VAL A 287 -10.11 10.62 13.31
N GLY A 288 -10.40 11.53 14.24
CA GLY A 288 -10.18 11.30 15.68
C GLY A 288 -10.97 10.10 16.22
N VAL A 289 -12.24 9.97 15.81
CA VAL A 289 -13.09 8.81 16.15
C VAL A 289 -12.52 7.51 15.59
N ILE A 290 -12.04 7.52 14.33
CA ILE A 290 -11.41 6.34 13.71
C ILE A 290 -10.13 5.95 14.46
N ILE A 291 -9.24 6.89 14.77
CA ILE A 291 -8.02 6.62 15.53
C ILE A 291 -8.35 6.02 16.90
N TRP A 292 -9.31 6.60 17.61
CA TRP A 292 -9.75 6.08 18.90
C TRP A 292 -10.33 4.66 18.79
N ALA A 293 -11.18 4.42 17.79
CA ALA A 293 -11.76 3.12 17.53
C ALA A 293 -10.71 2.04 17.22
N THR A 294 -9.71 2.35 16.38
CA THR A 294 -8.68 1.37 16.01
C THR A 294 -7.77 1.03 17.21
N ASN A 295 -7.58 1.96 18.16
CA ASN A 295 -6.93 1.65 19.45
C ASN A 295 -7.78 0.71 20.32
N ILE A 296 -9.12 0.82 20.32
CA ILE A 296 -10.01 -0.14 21.00
C ILE A 296 -9.88 -1.53 20.38
N ILE A 297 -9.85 -1.62 19.05
CA ILE A 297 -9.64 -2.88 18.32
C ILE A 297 -8.31 -3.51 18.77
N HIS A 298 -7.24 -2.70 18.86
CA HIS A 298 -5.92 -3.17 19.27
C HIS A 298 -5.90 -3.74 20.69
N ASN A 299 -6.51 -3.07 21.66
CA ASN A 299 -6.57 -3.53 23.06
C ASN A 299 -7.39 -4.83 23.24
N GLY A 300 -8.14 -5.24 22.23
CA GLY A 300 -8.93 -6.48 22.26
C GLY A 300 -8.17 -7.74 21.85
N GLN A 301 -6.91 -7.63 21.43
CA GLN A 301 -6.04 -8.75 21.01
C GLN A 301 -5.04 -9.13 22.10
#